data_AF-A0A180F5Y6-F1
#
_entry.id   AF-A0A180F5Y6-F1
#
_cell.length_a   1.000
_cell.length_b   1.000
_cell.length_c   1.000
_cell.angle_alpha   90.00
_cell.angle_beta   90.00
_cell.angle_gamma   90.00
#
_symmetry.space_group_name_H-M   'P 1'
#
loop_
_entity.id
_entity.type
_entity.pdbx_description
1 polymer ?
#
loop_
_entity_poly.entity_id
_entity_poly.type
_entity_poly.pdbx_seq_one_letter_code
_entity_poly.pdbx_strand_id
1 'polypeptide(L)'
;MLITPIGTVFSETAKQIVEKLFEDKEIKVLEKEMLKEKIKNIKEDTETKELEQKKIEEEITNIKIDSELKLQRLSKSTVITKKKSNFYDALEKYPKVKQISITIEDNEKDIVTKEQIIHRSTFKDFILVSNNLDPIQVNDAIIEIISPVLKKGEYKWKGIYEGKILSFTMKSNEFKTKVQAGKIEFKNGFSIKCLLEIKRIIDNNGYEKITDYNIIRVNEYFENDKPIETQEGKKYRQKQKADERQYKFVL
;
A
#
# COMPACT_ATOMS: atom_id res chain seq x y z
N MET A 1 -16.06 32.50 -110.13
CA MET A 1 -15.02 31.78 -109.37
C MET A 1 -15.71 31.15 -108.16
N LEU A 2 -15.61 29.83 -108.06
CA LEU A 2 -16.33 28.97 -107.12
C LEU A 2 -16.07 29.35 -105.65
N ILE A 3 -17.12 29.55 -104.86
CA ILE A 3 -17.08 29.27 -103.42
C ILE A 3 -18.47 28.80 -102.98
N THR A 4 -18.75 27.51 -103.17
CA THR A 4 -19.86 26.83 -102.48
C THR A 4 -19.41 26.54 -101.05
N PRO A 5 -20.29 26.74 -100.04
CA PRO A 5 -19.90 26.58 -98.64
C PRO A 5 -19.69 25.10 -98.32
N ILE A 6 -18.43 24.72 -98.15
CA ILE A 6 -18.05 23.51 -97.42
C ILE A 6 -18.35 23.80 -95.95
N GLY A 7 -19.41 23.21 -95.41
CA GLY A 7 -19.65 23.27 -93.98
C GLY A 7 -21.08 22.98 -93.61
N THR A 8 -21.46 21.70 -93.57
CA THR A 8 -22.52 21.13 -92.70
C THR A 8 -22.69 19.62 -92.94
N VAL A 9 -21.58 18.89 -92.93
CA VAL A 9 -21.62 17.45 -92.63
C VAL A 9 -20.64 17.16 -91.48
N PHE A 10 -20.63 18.04 -90.48
CA PHE A 10 -20.27 17.62 -89.13
C PHE A 10 -21.48 16.81 -88.65
N SER A 11 -21.39 15.51 -88.88
CA SER A 11 -22.47 14.55 -88.75
C SER A 11 -23.04 14.53 -87.34
N GLU A 12 -24.34 14.29 -87.24
CA GLU A 12 -25.06 14.00 -85.99
C GLU A 12 -24.35 12.91 -85.16
N THR A 13 -23.68 11.98 -85.84
CA THR A 13 -22.80 10.97 -85.24
C THR A 13 -21.57 11.57 -84.55
N ALA A 14 -20.94 12.64 -85.07
CA ALA A 14 -19.85 13.31 -84.38
C ALA A 14 -20.32 14.02 -83.11
N LYS A 15 -21.52 14.64 -83.12
CA LYS A 15 -22.14 15.20 -81.92
C LYS A 15 -22.46 14.13 -80.87
N GLN A 16 -23.07 13.01 -81.26
CA GLN A 16 -23.36 11.89 -80.34
C GLN A 16 -22.09 11.23 -79.78
N ILE A 17 -21.01 11.13 -80.57
CA ILE A 17 -19.72 10.60 -80.10
C ILE A 17 -19.09 11.57 -79.10
N VAL A 18 -19.16 12.88 -79.37
CA VAL A 18 -18.66 13.92 -78.47
C VAL A 18 -19.49 13.95 -77.18
N GLU A 19 -20.81 13.95 -77.25
CA GLU A 19 -21.71 13.86 -76.08
C GLU A 19 -21.43 12.60 -75.25
N LYS A 20 -21.34 11.42 -75.86
CA LYS A 20 -20.95 10.19 -75.15
C LYS A 20 -19.54 10.25 -74.54
N LEU A 21 -18.56 10.85 -75.22
CA LEU A 21 -17.21 11.04 -74.69
C LEU A 21 -17.17 12.02 -73.51
N PHE A 22 -18.03 13.05 -73.52
CA PHE A 22 -18.17 14.01 -72.43
C PHE A 22 -18.97 13.38 -71.26
N GLU A 23 -20.05 12.65 -71.52
CA GLU A 23 -20.80 11.86 -70.52
C GLU A 23 -19.91 10.78 -69.88
N ASP A 24 -19.13 10.01 -70.66
CA ASP A 24 -18.20 9.01 -70.14
C ASP A 24 -17.09 9.64 -69.27
N LYS A 25 -16.68 10.87 -69.58
CA LYS A 25 -15.70 11.62 -68.80
C LYS A 25 -16.31 12.13 -67.50
N GLU A 26 -17.54 12.63 -67.53
CA GLU A 26 -18.30 13.05 -66.34
C GLU A 26 -18.60 11.86 -65.43
N ILE A 27 -19.06 10.73 -65.97
CA ILE A 27 -19.30 9.48 -65.23
C ILE A 27 -18.01 9.01 -64.54
N LYS A 28 -16.87 9.01 -65.23
CA LYS A 28 -15.56 8.66 -64.63
C LYS A 28 -15.12 9.63 -63.53
N VAL A 29 -15.48 10.91 -63.65
CA VAL A 29 -15.21 11.91 -62.61
C VAL A 29 -16.07 11.63 -61.38
N LEU A 30 -17.38 11.40 -61.57
CA LEU A 30 -18.32 11.01 -60.50
C LEU A 30 -17.90 9.72 -59.80
N GLU A 31 -17.53 8.67 -60.54
CA GLU A 31 -17.04 7.41 -59.97
C GLU A 31 -15.79 7.60 -59.11
N LYS A 32 -14.86 8.45 -59.56
CA LYS A 32 -13.64 8.79 -58.82
C LYS A 32 -13.96 9.58 -57.55
N GLU A 33 -14.95 10.46 -57.59
CA GLU A 33 -15.43 11.20 -56.40
C GLU A 33 -16.10 10.26 -55.40
N MET A 34 -17.00 9.39 -55.84
CA MET A 34 -17.62 8.36 -54.99
C MET A 34 -16.58 7.42 -54.36
N LEU A 35 -15.54 7.04 -55.10
CA LEU A 35 -14.47 6.18 -54.57
C LEU A 35 -13.63 6.91 -53.52
N LYS A 36 -13.33 8.20 -53.72
CA LYS A 36 -12.66 9.03 -52.71
C LYS A 36 -13.48 9.15 -51.43
N GLU A 37 -14.78 9.34 -51.55
CA GLU A 37 -15.69 9.43 -50.41
C GLU A 37 -15.77 8.10 -49.66
N LYS A 38 -15.84 6.96 -50.35
CA LYS A 38 -15.72 5.63 -49.73
C LYS A 38 -14.40 5.44 -49.00
N ILE A 39 -13.27 5.84 -49.61
CA ILE A 39 -11.94 5.75 -48.96
C ILE A 39 -11.88 6.63 -47.71
N LYS A 40 -12.47 7.83 -47.74
CA LYS A 40 -12.53 8.74 -46.60
C LYS A 40 -13.32 8.11 -45.44
N ASN A 41 -14.52 7.59 -45.72
CA ASN A 41 -15.35 6.95 -44.71
C ASN A 41 -14.66 5.71 -44.10
N ILE A 42 -13.99 4.89 -44.93
CA ILE A 42 -13.23 3.73 -44.44
C ILE A 42 -12.10 4.17 -43.49
N LYS A 43 -11.39 5.26 -43.83
CA LYS A 43 -10.31 5.80 -42.97
C LYS A 43 -10.84 6.28 -41.63
N GLU A 44 -11.92 7.06 -41.63
CA GLU A 44 -12.59 7.55 -40.43
C GLU A 44 -13.08 6.38 -39.55
N ASP A 45 -13.63 5.32 -40.15
CA ASP A 45 -14.04 4.09 -39.44
C ASP A 45 -12.85 3.31 -38.84
N THR A 46 -11.68 3.29 -39.49
CA THR A 46 -10.47 2.69 -38.91
C THR A 46 -9.92 3.52 -37.76
N GLU A 47 -9.85 4.85 -37.90
CA GLU A 47 -9.34 5.74 -36.84
C GLU A 47 -10.22 5.69 -35.58
N THR A 48 -11.54 5.62 -35.74
CA THR A 48 -12.48 5.46 -34.62
C THR A 48 -12.30 4.11 -33.91
N LYS A 49 -12.13 3.00 -34.66
CA LYS A 49 -11.85 1.68 -34.07
C LYS A 49 -10.50 1.62 -33.36
N GLU A 50 -9.46 2.23 -33.91
CA GLU A 50 -8.15 2.32 -33.27
C GLU A 50 -8.22 3.13 -31.96
N LEU A 51 -8.97 4.23 -31.96
CA LEU A 51 -9.20 5.03 -30.76
C LEU A 51 -10.01 4.26 -29.70
N GLU A 52 -11.01 3.49 -30.10
CA GLU A 52 -11.77 2.61 -29.18
C GLU A 52 -10.90 1.49 -28.61
N GLN A 53 -10.09 0.83 -29.44
CA GLN A 53 -9.14 -0.19 -28.98
C GLN A 53 -8.16 0.40 -27.96
N LYS A 54 -7.60 1.57 -28.24
CA LYS A 54 -6.70 2.26 -27.32
C LYS A 54 -7.37 2.58 -25.98
N LYS A 55 -8.63 3.05 -25.99
CA LYS A 55 -9.40 3.29 -24.76
C LYS A 55 -9.63 2.00 -23.96
N ILE A 56 -9.97 0.91 -24.63
CA ILE A 56 -10.15 -0.41 -24.00
C ILE A 56 -8.82 -0.90 -23.39
N GLU A 57 -7.71 -0.74 -24.10
CA GLU A 57 -6.37 -1.08 -23.59
C GLU A 57 -6.03 -0.26 -22.35
N GLU A 58 -6.24 1.06 -22.39
CA GLU A 58 -6.04 1.95 -21.24
C GLU A 58 -6.90 1.51 -20.04
N GLU A 59 -8.16 1.17 -20.27
CA GLU A 59 -9.09 0.68 -19.23
C GLU A 59 -8.64 -0.66 -18.64
N ILE A 60 -8.26 -1.64 -19.47
CA ILE A 60 -7.70 -2.93 -19.01
C ILE A 60 -6.44 -2.70 -18.16
N THR A 61 -5.59 -1.77 -18.59
CA THR A 61 -4.34 -1.46 -17.89
C THR A 61 -4.63 -0.86 -16.51
N ASN A 62 -5.58 0.07 -16.44
CA ASN A 62 -6.03 0.67 -15.18
C ASN A 62 -6.66 -0.37 -14.23
N ILE A 63 -7.50 -1.28 -14.76
CA ILE A 63 -8.10 -2.38 -13.98
C ILE A 63 -7.02 -3.30 -13.40
N LYS A 64 -5.98 -3.65 -14.19
CA LYS A 64 -4.86 -4.47 -13.72
C LYS A 64 -4.11 -3.79 -12.59
N ILE A 65 -3.78 -2.50 -12.73
CA ILE A 65 -3.09 -1.72 -11.69
C ILE A 65 -3.92 -1.67 -10.41
N ASP A 66 -5.21 -1.36 -10.51
CA ASP A 66 -6.11 -1.32 -9.34
C ASP A 66 -6.21 -2.69 -8.65
N SER A 67 -6.29 -3.78 -9.43
CA SER A 67 -6.31 -5.15 -8.92
C SER A 67 -5.03 -5.51 -8.18
N GLU A 68 -3.87 -5.12 -8.72
CA GLU A 68 -2.57 -5.36 -8.09
C GLU A 68 -2.42 -4.56 -6.78
N LEU A 69 -2.85 -3.30 -6.77
CA LEU A 69 -2.88 -2.48 -5.55
C LEU A 69 -3.79 -3.09 -4.48
N LYS A 70 -4.96 -3.62 -4.87
CA LYS A 70 -5.88 -4.35 -3.97
C LYS A 70 -5.22 -5.61 -3.42
N LEU A 71 -4.56 -6.42 -4.26
CA LEU A 71 -3.84 -7.61 -3.81
C LEU A 71 -2.72 -7.27 -2.82
N GLN A 72 -1.96 -6.21 -3.09
CA GLN A 72 -0.93 -5.74 -2.17
C GLN A 72 -1.52 -5.34 -0.82
N ARG A 73 -2.66 -4.63 -0.79
CA ARG A 73 -3.36 -4.27 0.45
C ARG A 73 -3.85 -5.51 1.21
N LEU A 74 -4.44 -6.48 0.51
CA LEU A 74 -4.93 -7.73 1.10
C LEU A 74 -3.79 -8.56 1.68
N SER A 75 -2.66 -8.67 0.96
CA SER A 75 -1.48 -9.41 1.41
C SER A 75 -0.85 -8.86 2.70
N LYS A 76 -0.98 -7.54 2.93
CA LYS A 76 -0.48 -6.86 4.13
C LYS A 76 -1.50 -6.84 5.27
N SER A 77 -2.72 -7.34 5.07
CA SER A 77 -3.77 -7.30 6.08
C SER A 77 -3.49 -8.28 7.21
N THR A 78 -3.22 -7.77 8.41
CA THR A 78 -3.09 -8.57 9.64
C THR A 78 -4.36 -9.35 9.96
N VAL A 79 -5.52 -8.81 9.58
CA VAL A 79 -6.84 -9.45 9.76
C VAL A 79 -6.95 -10.72 8.93
N ILE A 80 -6.63 -10.65 7.63
CA ILE A 80 -6.70 -11.82 6.74
C ILE A 80 -5.68 -12.86 7.17
N THR A 81 -4.44 -12.45 7.44
CA THR A 81 -3.37 -13.34 7.90
C THR A 81 -3.76 -14.05 9.20
N LYS A 82 -4.34 -13.33 10.17
CA LYS A 82 -4.76 -13.93 11.44
C LYS A 82 -5.94 -14.89 11.26
N LYS A 83 -6.96 -14.52 10.47
CA LYS A 83 -8.10 -15.39 10.18
C LYS A 83 -7.66 -16.68 9.49
N LYS A 84 -6.77 -16.56 8.49
CA LYS A 84 -6.16 -17.71 7.81
C LYS A 84 -5.45 -18.62 8.82
N SER A 85 -4.59 -18.04 9.66
CA SER A 85 -3.88 -18.80 10.70
C SER A 85 -4.83 -19.50 11.68
N ASN A 86 -5.88 -18.83 12.15
CA ASN A 86 -6.84 -19.43 13.09
C ASN A 86 -7.62 -20.59 12.43
N PHE A 87 -7.97 -20.46 11.14
CA PHE A 87 -8.63 -21.51 10.39
C PHE A 87 -7.77 -22.78 10.30
N TYR A 88 -6.50 -22.65 9.90
CA TYR A 88 -5.59 -23.80 9.83
C TYR A 88 -5.21 -24.36 11.21
N ASP A 89 -5.10 -23.53 12.25
CA ASP A 89 -4.90 -23.99 13.63
C ASP A 89 -6.08 -24.83 14.14
N ALA A 90 -7.32 -24.45 13.79
CA ALA A 90 -8.50 -25.25 14.11
C ALA A 90 -8.51 -26.60 13.36
N LEU A 91 -8.13 -26.61 12.08
CA LEU A 91 -8.04 -27.85 11.28
C LEU A 91 -6.90 -28.78 11.76
N GLU A 92 -5.77 -28.20 12.17
CA GLU A 92 -4.64 -28.95 12.70
C GLU A 92 -5.01 -29.65 14.01
N LYS A 93 -5.84 -29.03 14.86
CA LYS A 93 -6.35 -29.66 16.09
C LYS A 93 -7.38 -30.75 15.85
N TYR A 94 -8.02 -30.79 14.67
CA TYR A 94 -9.04 -31.76 14.34
C TYR A 94 -8.50 -32.87 13.41
N PRO A 95 -8.11 -34.04 13.94
CA PRO A 95 -7.35 -35.04 13.20
C PRO A 95 -8.13 -35.71 12.05
N LYS A 96 -9.46 -35.59 12.03
CA LYS A 96 -10.31 -36.22 11.01
C LYS A 96 -10.24 -35.53 9.65
N VAL A 97 -9.80 -34.26 9.59
CA VAL A 97 -9.63 -33.54 8.32
C VAL A 97 -8.25 -33.85 7.74
N LYS A 98 -8.23 -34.46 6.56
CA LYS A 98 -7.01 -34.85 5.83
C LYS A 98 -6.61 -33.85 4.74
N GLN A 99 -7.57 -33.12 4.20
CA GLN A 99 -7.37 -32.10 3.18
C GLN A 99 -8.58 -31.19 3.11
N ILE A 100 -8.40 -30.03 2.48
CA ILE A 100 -9.48 -29.12 2.08
C ILE A 100 -9.31 -28.79 0.60
N SER A 101 -10.41 -28.42 -0.06
CA SER A 101 -10.36 -27.80 -1.37
C SER A 101 -11.02 -26.44 -1.38
N ILE A 102 -10.50 -25.55 -2.22
CA ILE A 102 -10.97 -24.17 -2.36
C ILE A 102 -11.27 -23.90 -3.82
N THR A 103 -12.47 -23.39 -4.08
CA THR A 103 -12.95 -22.87 -5.36
C THR A 103 -13.57 -21.50 -5.14
N ILE A 104 -13.61 -20.70 -6.20
CA ILE A 104 -14.30 -19.40 -6.24
C ILE A 104 -15.47 -19.55 -7.21
N GLU A 105 -16.62 -19.11 -6.74
CA GLU A 105 -17.87 -19.03 -7.50
C GLU A 105 -18.17 -17.57 -7.85
N ASP A 106 -18.80 -17.33 -8.99
CA ASP A 106 -19.33 -16.02 -9.34
C ASP A 106 -20.75 -15.77 -8.79
N ASN A 107 -21.38 -14.67 -9.20
CA ASN A 107 -22.74 -14.33 -8.76
C ASN A 107 -23.81 -15.31 -9.27
N GLU A 108 -23.52 -16.05 -10.34
CA GLU A 108 -24.39 -17.08 -10.92
C GLU A 108 -24.13 -18.46 -10.32
N LYS A 109 -23.15 -18.55 -9.41
CA LYS A 109 -22.65 -19.75 -8.73
C LYS A 109 -21.85 -20.69 -9.63
N ASP A 110 -21.32 -20.17 -10.73
CA ASP A 110 -20.43 -20.92 -11.61
C ASP A 110 -19.00 -20.87 -11.06
N ILE A 111 -18.31 -22.01 -11.09
CA ILE A 111 -16.93 -22.13 -10.62
C ILE A 111 -15.99 -21.46 -11.63
N VAL A 112 -15.38 -20.35 -11.22
CA VAL A 112 -14.50 -19.53 -12.07
C VAL A 112 -13.01 -19.85 -11.90
N THR A 113 -12.66 -20.74 -10.97
CA THR A 113 -11.25 -21.08 -10.67
C THR A 113 -11.03 -22.58 -10.58
N LYS A 114 -9.81 -23.01 -10.92
CA LYS A 114 -9.38 -24.39 -10.72
C LYS A 114 -9.33 -24.72 -9.23
N GLU A 115 -9.93 -25.85 -8.86
CA GLU A 115 -9.90 -26.39 -7.49
C GLU A 115 -8.47 -26.45 -6.94
N GLN A 116 -8.25 -25.78 -5.81
CA GLN A 116 -7.00 -25.79 -5.08
C GLN A 116 -7.10 -26.75 -3.90
N ILE A 117 -6.32 -27.83 -3.93
CA ILE A 117 -6.30 -28.85 -2.87
C ILE A 117 -5.15 -28.57 -1.92
N ILE A 118 -5.44 -28.49 -0.62
CA ILE A 118 -4.45 -28.27 0.45
C ILE A 118 -4.49 -29.46 1.39
N HIS A 119 -3.39 -30.21 1.43
CA HIS A 119 -3.24 -31.38 2.29
C HIS A 119 -2.93 -31.00 3.73
N ARG A 120 -3.35 -31.83 4.68
CA ARG A 120 -3.08 -31.63 6.11
C ARG A 120 -1.61 -31.42 6.45
N SER A 121 -0.70 -32.06 5.70
CA SER A 121 0.74 -31.93 5.91
C SER A 121 1.25 -30.49 5.81
N THR A 122 0.55 -29.60 5.11
CA THR A 122 0.93 -28.19 4.93
C THR A 122 0.17 -27.22 5.83
N PHE A 123 -0.76 -27.69 6.68
CA PHE A 123 -1.57 -26.80 7.53
C PHE A 123 -0.71 -25.96 8.46
N LYS A 124 0.37 -26.53 9.01
CA LYS A 124 1.30 -25.82 9.91
C LYS A 124 1.97 -24.62 9.25
N ASP A 125 2.20 -24.66 7.93
CA ASP A 125 2.86 -23.60 7.19
C ASP A 125 2.01 -22.31 7.13
N PHE A 126 0.70 -22.44 7.36
CA PHE A 126 -0.24 -21.32 7.38
C PHE A 126 -0.53 -20.77 8.77
N ILE A 127 0.02 -21.38 9.84
CA ILE A 127 -0.19 -20.96 11.22
C ILE A 127 0.91 -19.97 11.62
N LEU A 128 0.51 -18.82 12.13
CA LEU A 128 1.44 -17.82 12.66
C LEU A 128 2.22 -18.38 13.85
N VAL A 129 3.54 -18.28 13.78
CA VAL A 129 4.44 -18.68 14.87
C VAL A 129 4.27 -17.79 16.10
N SER A 130 3.97 -16.50 15.90
CA SER A 130 3.74 -15.55 16.98
C SER A 130 2.71 -14.49 16.59
N ASN A 131 1.97 -14.01 17.58
CA ASN A 131 1.14 -12.82 17.44
C ASN A 131 1.89 -11.54 17.80
N ASN A 132 3.15 -11.63 18.22
CA ASN A 132 3.93 -10.45 18.60
C ASN A 132 4.28 -9.63 17.35
N LEU A 133 4.07 -8.32 17.44
CA LEU A 133 4.50 -7.36 16.44
C LEU A 133 5.78 -6.68 16.92
N ASP A 134 6.55 -6.16 15.96
CA ASP A 134 7.71 -5.33 16.29
C ASP A 134 7.27 -4.13 17.13
N PRO A 135 7.95 -3.87 18.27
CA PRO A 135 7.60 -2.77 19.14
C PRO A 135 7.95 -1.43 18.50
N ILE A 136 7.20 -0.40 18.83
CA ILE A 136 7.46 0.97 18.38
C ILE A 136 8.41 1.62 19.39
N GLN A 137 9.54 2.12 18.92
CA GLN A 137 10.51 2.84 19.74
C GLN A 137 10.34 4.35 19.51
N VAL A 138 10.05 5.08 20.57
CA VAL A 138 9.97 6.55 20.57
C VAL A 138 11.16 7.08 21.35
N ASN A 139 12.12 7.65 20.62
CA ASN A 139 13.23 8.36 21.23
C ASN A 139 12.74 9.68 21.82
N ASP A 140 13.30 10.06 22.96
CA ASP A 140 13.07 11.35 23.61
C ASP A 140 11.61 11.63 24.01
N ALA A 141 10.84 10.56 24.27
CA ALA A 141 9.48 10.64 24.81
C ALA A 141 9.48 11.36 26.17
N ILE A 142 8.59 12.33 26.34
CA ILE A 142 8.39 13.05 27.61
C ILE A 142 7.23 12.41 28.35
N ILE A 143 7.48 11.95 29.57
CA ILE A 143 6.48 11.34 30.45
C ILE A 143 6.46 12.10 31.77
N GLU A 144 5.31 12.66 32.11
CA GLU A 144 5.08 13.21 33.44
C GLU A 144 4.77 12.07 34.41
N ILE A 145 5.54 11.94 35.49
CA ILE A 145 5.35 10.85 36.46
C ILE A 145 4.34 11.28 37.50
N ILE A 146 3.18 10.61 37.51
CA ILE A 146 2.14 10.79 38.54
C ILE A 146 2.53 10.01 39.81
N SER A 147 2.99 8.77 39.65
CA SER A 147 3.28 7.90 40.80
C SER A 147 4.45 6.97 40.52
N PRO A 148 5.60 7.19 41.18
CA PRO A 148 6.76 6.30 41.08
C PRO A 148 6.56 5.03 41.92
N VAL A 149 7.21 3.95 41.50
CA VAL A 149 7.27 2.72 42.31
C VAL A 149 8.51 2.74 43.19
N LEU A 150 8.31 2.90 44.50
CA LEU A 150 9.39 2.90 45.49
C LEU A 150 9.75 1.49 46.00
N LYS A 151 8.82 0.53 45.90
CA LYS A 151 9.05 -0.86 46.32
C LYS A 151 9.76 -1.67 45.23
N LYS A 152 10.66 -2.57 45.64
CA LYS A 152 11.25 -3.56 44.72
C LYS A 152 10.15 -4.53 44.27
N GLY A 153 10.14 -4.86 42.98
CA GLY A 153 9.14 -5.72 42.36
C GLY A 153 8.85 -5.33 40.91
N GLU A 154 7.86 -6.00 40.32
CA GLU A 154 7.37 -5.78 38.96
C GLU A 154 6.11 -4.90 38.93
N TYR A 155 6.11 -3.84 39.72
CA TYR A 155 5.01 -2.87 39.70
C TYR A 155 5.18 -1.86 38.55
N LYS A 156 4.04 -1.44 38.01
CA LYS A 156 3.99 -0.40 36.96
C LYS A 156 3.91 0.99 37.58
N TRP A 157 4.63 1.93 36.97
CA TRP A 157 4.63 3.35 37.29
C TRP A 157 3.45 4.00 36.58
N LYS A 158 2.80 4.98 37.21
CA LYS A 158 1.76 5.78 36.53
C LYS A 158 2.34 7.09 36.05
N GLY A 159 2.01 7.46 34.82
CA GLY A 159 2.41 8.74 34.25
C GLY A 159 1.50 9.19 33.11
N ILE A 160 1.74 10.40 32.62
CA ILE A 160 1.04 11.00 31.50
C ILE A 160 1.97 11.01 30.29
N TYR A 161 1.50 10.48 29.18
CA TYR A 161 2.17 10.55 27.88
C TYR A 161 1.13 10.98 26.84
N GLU A 162 1.44 12.03 26.08
CA GLU A 162 0.52 12.62 25.08
C GLU A 162 -0.89 12.90 25.64
N GLY A 163 -0.96 13.42 26.87
CA GLY A 163 -2.23 13.75 27.56
C GLY A 163 -3.01 12.55 28.09
N LYS A 164 -2.50 11.31 27.95
CA LYS A 164 -3.15 10.09 28.43
C LYS A 164 -2.44 9.52 29.65
N ILE A 165 -3.22 9.16 30.67
CA ILE A 165 -2.71 8.45 31.85
C ILE A 165 -2.46 6.99 31.47
N LEU A 166 -1.20 6.56 31.55
CA LEU A 166 -0.76 5.22 31.20
C LEU A 166 0.04 4.58 32.35
N SER A 167 0.16 3.25 32.28
CA SER A 167 1.00 2.47 33.20
C SER A 167 2.25 1.99 32.48
N PHE A 168 3.40 2.27 33.06
CA PHE A 168 4.71 2.03 32.46
C PHE A 168 5.51 1.03 33.28
N THR A 169 6.20 0.12 32.59
CA THR A 169 7.21 -0.73 33.20
C THR A 169 8.57 -0.03 33.10
N MET A 170 9.15 0.32 34.26
CA MET A 170 10.47 0.94 34.31
C MET A 170 11.56 -0.12 34.11
N LYS A 171 12.22 -0.10 32.95
CA LYS A 171 13.35 -0.97 32.58
C LYS A 171 14.71 -0.27 32.69
N SER A 172 14.73 1.07 32.81
CA SER A 172 15.92 1.83 33.19
C SER A 172 16.35 1.48 34.62
N ASN A 173 17.36 0.60 34.72
CA ASN A 173 17.80 0.08 36.01
C ASN A 173 18.50 1.14 36.86
N GLU A 174 19.29 2.03 36.23
CA GLU A 174 19.95 3.12 36.95
C GLU A 174 18.92 4.04 37.60
N PHE A 175 17.97 4.54 36.81
CA PHE A 175 16.95 5.48 37.28
C PHE A 175 16.05 4.82 38.32
N LYS A 176 15.56 3.61 38.05
CA LYS A 176 14.75 2.82 38.99
C LYS A 176 15.44 2.67 40.34
N THR A 177 16.74 2.34 40.33
CA THR A 177 17.51 2.14 41.57
C THR A 177 17.70 3.44 42.35
N LYS A 178 17.98 4.56 41.67
CA LYS A 178 18.13 5.87 42.32
C LYS A 178 16.83 6.32 42.99
N VAL A 179 15.70 6.13 42.33
CA VAL A 179 14.37 6.45 42.87
C VAL A 179 14.06 5.58 44.08
N GLN A 180 14.27 4.26 43.99
CA GLN A 180 14.01 3.34 45.11
C GLN A 180 14.95 3.55 46.30
N ALA A 181 16.14 4.10 46.06
CA ALA A 181 17.08 4.51 47.11
C ALA A 181 16.79 5.90 47.69
N GLY A 182 15.74 6.60 47.23
CA GLY A 182 15.40 7.95 47.67
C GLY A 182 16.38 9.04 47.23
N LYS A 183 17.24 8.76 46.23
CA LYS A 183 18.21 9.74 45.70
C LYS A 183 17.59 10.73 44.71
N ILE A 184 16.37 10.47 44.27
CA ILE A 184 15.59 11.33 43.37
C ILE A 184 14.26 11.58 44.07
N GLU A 185 14.03 12.84 44.45
CA GLU A 185 12.77 13.28 45.05
C GLU A 185 11.78 13.67 43.95
N PHE A 186 10.54 13.18 44.08
CA PHE A 186 9.46 13.52 43.16
C PHE A 186 8.70 14.73 43.70
N LYS A 187 8.60 15.76 42.87
CA LYS A 187 7.79 16.95 43.11
C LYS A 187 6.66 17.00 42.08
N ASN A 188 5.69 17.87 42.30
CA ASN A 188 4.61 18.06 41.33
C ASN A 188 5.19 18.48 39.96
N GLY A 189 4.66 17.91 38.87
CA GLY A 189 5.16 18.15 37.51
C GLY A 189 6.47 17.42 37.16
N PHE A 190 6.94 16.49 38.00
CA PHE A 190 8.16 15.73 37.71
C PHE A 190 8.02 14.97 36.39
N SER A 191 8.91 15.24 35.44
CA SER A 191 8.89 14.64 34.12
C SER A 191 10.21 13.95 33.80
N ILE A 192 10.17 12.99 32.88
CA ILE A 192 11.35 12.32 32.34
C ILE A 192 11.36 12.41 30.82
N LYS A 193 12.55 12.55 30.25
CA LYS A 193 12.82 12.35 28.83
C LYS A 193 13.45 10.98 28.65
N CYS A 194 12.86 10.11 27.84
CA CYS A 194 13.21 8.71 27.84
C CYS A 194 13.12 8.04 26.46
N LEU A 195 13.69 6.84 26.36
CA LEU A 195 13.38 5.89 25.29
C LEU A 195 12.15 5.08 25.73
N LEU A 196 11.04 5.31 25.05
CA LEU A 196 9.78 4.59 25.25
C LEU A 196 9.64 3.48 24.21
N GLU A 197 9.42 2.26 24.68
CA GLU A 197 9.07 1.11 23.85
C GLU A 197 7.60 0.77 24.04
N ILE A 198 6.83 0.76 22.95
CA ILE A 198 5.42 0.39 22.93
C ILE A 198 5.30 -1.01 22.34
N LYS A 199 5.02 -1.99 23.20
CA LYS A 199 4.81 -3.39 22.79
C LYS A 199 3.41 -3.58 22.24
N ARG A 200 3.32 -4.26 21.10
CA ARG A 200 2.06 -4.54 20.42
C ARG A 200 1.98 -6.00 19.94
N ILE A 201 0.76 -6.52 19.89
CA ILE A 201 0.43 -7.85 19.39
C ILE A 201 -0.74 -7.77 18.42
N ILE A 202 -0.95 -8.83 17.65
CA ILE A 202 -2.18 -9.09 16.92
C ILE A 202 -3.14 -9.85 17.84
N ASP A 203 -4.37 -9.37 17.99
CA ASP A 203 -5.41 -10.06 18.74
C ASP A 203 -6.00 -11.26 17.96
N ASN A 204 -7.02 -11.92 18.52
CA ASN A 204 -7.65 -13.06 17.87
C ASN A 204 -8.41 -12.68 16.59
N ASN A 205 -8.84 -11.44 16.47
CA ASN A 205 -9.58 -10.91 15.32
C ASN A 205 -8.64 -10.37 14.23
N GLY A 206 -7.35 -10.26 14.55
CA GLY A 206 -6.33 -9.75 13.64
C GLY A 206 -6.05 -8.26 13.74
N TYR A 207 -6.59 -7.59 14.77
CA TYR A 207 -6.34 -6.18 15.05
C TYR A 207 -5.11 -6.00 15.94
N GLU A 208 -4.39 -4.91 15.72
CA GLU A 208 -3.26 -4.55 16.57
C GLU A 208 -3.74 -4.09 17.94
N LYS A 209 -3.08 -4.57 18.99
CA LYS A 209 -3.34 -4.21 20.37
C LYS A 209 -2.03 -3.89 21.10
N ILE A 210 -1.98 -2.74 21.75
CA ILE A 210 -0.89 -2.38 22.65
C ILE A 210 -1.01 -3.21 23.93
N THR A 211 0.11 -3.80 24.35
CA THR A 211 0.19 -4.69 25.53
C THR A 211 0.98 -4.09 26.67
N ASP A 212 2.03 -3.32 26.36
CA ASP A 212 2.86 -2.71 27.40
C ASP A 212 3.56 -1.44 26.92
N TYR A 213 3.88 -0.58 27.88
CA TYR A 213 4.70 0.60 27.70
C TYR A 213 5.94 0.45 28.57
N ASN A 214 7.12 0.30 27.97
CA ASN A 214 8.37 0.12 28.69
C ASN A 214 9.23 1.37 28.57
N ILE A 215 9.65 1.90 29.72
CA ILE A 215 10.66 2.95 29.76
C ILE A 215 12.02 2.26 29.78
N ILE A 216 12.60 2.10 28.59
CA ILE A 216 13.85 1.35 28.39
C ILE A 216 15.03 2.07 29.02
N ARG A 217 15.07 3.39 28.86
CA ARG A 217 16.18 4.23 29.31
C ARG A 217 15.66 5.62 29.63
N VAL A 218 16.10 6.20 30.74
CA VAL A 218 15.83 7.61 31.05
C VAL A 218 17.05 8.42 30.65
N ASN A 219 16.86 9.43 29.79
CA ASN A 219 17.93 10.31 29.31
C ASN A 219 18.16 11.42 30.32
N GLU A 220 17.07 12.09 30.67
CA GLU A 220 17.03 13.26 31.53
C GLU A 220 15.77 13.18 32.40
N TYR A 221 15.81 13.77 33.58
CA TYR A 221 14.62 14.06 34.37
C TYR A 221 14.58 15.54 34.70
N PHE A 222 13.39 16.08 34.92
CA PHE A 222 13.17 17.50 35.10
C PHE A 222 12.86 17.80 36.57
N GLU A 223 13.69 18.63 37.20
CA GLU A 223 13.43 19.18 38.52
C GLU A 223 13.23 20.69 38.40
N ASN A 224 12.01 21.18 38.69
CA ASN A 224 11.62 22.58 38.49
C ASN A 224 11.97 23.07 37.06
N ASP A 225 11.58 22.30 36.05
CA ASP A 225 11.86 22.52 34.62
C ASP A 225 13.33 22.49 34.20
N LYS A 226 14.26 22.22 35.13
CA LYS A 226 15.68 22.08 34.82
C LYS A 226 15.99 20.62 34.46
N PRO A 227 16.52 20.34 33.26
CA PRO A 227 16.89 18.98 32.87
C PRO A 227 18.15 18.54 33.61
N ILE A 228 18.10 17.35 34.20
CA ILE A 228 19.22 16.68 34.86
C ILE A 228 19.51 15.39 34.09
N GLU A 229 20.69 15.32 33.47
CA GLU A 229 21.14 14.17 32.67
C GLU A 229 21.46 12.96 33.57
N THR A 230 20.94 11.78 33.23
CA THR A 230 21.28 10.51 33.90
C THR A 230 22.60 9.95 33.38
N GLN A 231 23.20 8.96 34.05
CA GLN A 231 24.43 8.33 33.53
C GLN A 231 24.14 7.53 32.25
N GLU A 232 22.99 6.86 32.17
CA GLU A 232 22.46 6.19 30.99
C GLU A 232 22.26 7.17 29.83
N GLY A 233 21.71 8.36 30.09
CA GLY A 233 21.59 9.45 29.12
C GLY A 233 22.95 9.91 28.61
N LYS A 234 23.88 10.16 29.52
CA LYS A 234 25.26 10.57 29.20
C LYS A 234 25.98 9.53 28.35
N LYS A 235 25.90 8.24 28.70
CA LYS A 235 26.50 7.13 27.95
C LYS A 235 25.96 7.06 26.52
N TYR A 236 24.65 7.19 26.36
CA TYR A 236 24.03 7.19 25.03
C TYR A 236 24.44 8.39 24.18
N ARG A 237 24.47 9.59 24.76
CA ARG A 237 24.93 10.80 24.06
C ARG A 237 26.40 10.67 23.62
N GLN A 238 27.26 10.09 24.46
CA GLN A 238 28.64 9.81 24.10
C GLN A 238 28.75 8.80 22.96
N LYS A 239 27.95 7.74 23.01
CA LYS A 239 27.88 6.72 21.94
C LYS A 239 27.46 7.35 20.60
N GLN A 240 26.35 8.10 20.57
CA GLN A 240 25.90 8.78 19.36
C GLN A 240 26.98 9.70 18.77
N LYS A 241 27.66 10.49 19.62
CA LYS A 241 28.77 11.35 19.17
C LYS A 241 29.96 10.55 18.63
N ALA A 242 30.23 9.36 19.16
CA ALA A 242 31.30 8.49 18.65
C ALA A 242 30.92 7.91 17.29
N ASP A 243 29.69 7.41 17.16
CA ASP A 243 29.15 6.84 15.92
C ASP A 243 29.12 7.90 14.79
N GLU A 244 28.67 9.12 15.10
CA GLU A 244 28.69 10.27 14.18
C GLU A 244 30.10 10.64 13.71
N ARG A 245 31.08 10.61 14.62
CA ARG A 245 32.48 10.89 14.28
C ARG A 245 33.03 9.81 13.37
N GLN A 246 32.79 8.54 13.69
CA GLN A 246 33.25 7.41 12.88
C GLN A 246 32.68 7.48 11.45
N TYR A 247 31.40 7.83 11.31
CA TYR A 247 30.76 8.00 9.99
C TYR A 247 31.40 9.12 9.17
N LYS A 248 31.81 10.23 9.82
CA LYS A 248 32.52 11.34 9.17
C LYS A 248 33.96 11.04 8.75
N PHE A 249 34.57 9.96 9.25
CA PHE A 249 35.93 9.55 8.86
C PHE A 249 35.95 8.49 7.75
N VAL A 250 34.80 7.91 7.40
CA VAL A 250 34.67 6.85 6.37
C VAL A 250 34.16 7.44 5.03
N LEU A 251 33.69 8.69 5.03
CA LEU A 251 33.41 9.51 3.84
C LEU A 251 34.53 10.54 3.65
#